data_AF-A0A3Q1H9V9-F1
#
_entry.id   AF-A0A3Q1H9V9-F1
#
_cell.length_a   1.000
_cell.length_b   1.000
_cell.length_c   1.000
_cell.angle_alpha   90.00
_cell.angle_beta   90.00
_cell.angle_gamma   90.00
#
_symmetry.space_group_name_H-M   'P 1'
#
loop_
_entity.id
_entity.type
_entity.pdbx_description
1 polymer ?
#
loop_
_entity_poly.entity_id
_entity_poly.type
_entity_poly.pdbx_seq_one_letter_code
_entity_poly.pdbx_strand_id
1 'polypeptide(L)'
;MVDLFLDRVLVENNWDQDERNTEREMIGLLENRILLLFFASAECRKCQEFVPVLNDFFKRLKDPAYIEYPKLLALIYISLDQSEEQQERVLKEMHKKVLFLAFEDPYRR
;
A
#
# COMPACT_ATOMS: atom_id res chain seq x y z
N MET A 1 -11.75 -1.15 12.16
CA MET A 1 -10.72 -0.46 11.31
C MET A 1 -10.32 -1.35 10.14
N VAL A 2 -10.08 -2.65 10.37
CA VAL A 2 -9.99 -3.66 9.29
C VAL A 2 -11.26 -3.66 8.43
N ASP A 3 -12.40 -3.31 9.03
CA ASP A 3 -13.71 -3.20 8.38
C ASP A 3 -13.74 -2.28 7.14
N LEU A 4 -12.80 -1.32 7.06
CA LEU A 4 -12.67 -0.43 5.90
C LEU A 4 -12.31 -1.18 4.62
N PHE A 5 -11.69 -2.36 4.72
CA PHE A 5 -11.28 -3.17 3.58
C PHE A 5 -11.95 -4.55 3.56
N LEU A 6 -13.05 -4.73 4.31
CA LEU A 6 -13.90 -5.91 4.16
C LEU A 6 -14.45 -5.95 2.73
N ASP A 7 -14.48 -7.16 2.14
CA ASP A 7 -14.89 -7.41 0.76
C ASP A 7 -14.05 -6.68 -0.32
N ARG A 8 -12.87 -6.17 0.04
CA ARG A 8 -11.92 -5.54 -0.89
C ARG A 8 -10.72 -6.44 -1.13
N VAL A 9 -10.07 -6.21 -2.26
CA VAL A 9 -8.83 -6.90 -2.61
C VAL A 9 -7.69 -5.89 -2.50
N LEU A 10 -6.89 -5.97 -1.42
CA LEU A 10 -5.57 -5.33 -1.43
C LEU A 10 -4.53 -6.31 -1.97
N VAL A 11 -3.69 -5.79 -2.84
CA VAL A 11 -2.61 -6.50 -3.49
C VAL A 11 -1.30 -6.06 -2.84
N GLU A 12 -0.41 -7.01 -2.56
CA GLU A 12 0.97 -6.66 -2.16
C GLU A 12 1.75 -6.21 -3.40
N ASN A 13 2.55 -5.15 -3.26
CA ASN A 13 3.38 -4.60 -4.35
C ASN A 13 4.59 -5.50 -4.69
N ASN A 14 4.34 -6.79 -4.91
CA ASN A 14 5.33 -7.74 -5.40
C ASN A 14 5.29 -7.81 -6.93
N TRP A 15 6.42 -8.16 -7.55
CA TRP A 15 6.56 -8.15 -9.02
C TRP A 15 5.69 -9.18 -9.74
N ASP A 16 5.27 -10.23 -9.05
CA ASP A 16 4.41 -11.25 -9.64
C ASP A 16 2.95 -10.80 -9.76
N GLN A 17 2.46 -9.85 -8.95
CA GLN A 17 1.03 -9.43 -8.88
C GLN A 17 0.00 -10.59 -8.76
N ASP A 18 0.46 -11.84 -8.68
CA ASP A 18 -0.34 -13.07 -8.71
C ASP A 18 -1.00 -13.38 -7.36
N GLU A 19 -0.52 -12.77 -6.27
CA GLU A 19 -1.07 -12.97 -4.94
C GLU A 19 -2.16 -11.92 -4.64
N ARG A 20 -3.37 -12.20 -5.15
CA ARG A 20 -4.59 -11.62 -4.58
C ARG A 20 -4.75 -12.22 -3.19
N ASN A 21 -4.44 -11.43 -2.15
CA ASN A 21 -4.66 -11.86 -0.78
C ASN A 21 -6.13 -12.19 -0.57
N THR A 22 -6.42 -13.40 -0.10
CA THR A 22 -7.76 -13.79 0.31
C THR A 22 -8.19 -12.93 1.50
N GLU A 23 -9.50 -12.73 1.68
CA GLU A 23 -10.08 -11.94 2.78
C GLU A 23 -9.47 -12.28 4.16
N ARG A 24 -9.16 -13.57 4.41
CA ARG A 24 -8.53 -14.00 5.68
C ARG A 24 -7.08 -13.54 5.82
N GLU A 25 -6.30 -13.56 4.74
CA GLU A 25 -4.93 -13.07 4.73
C GLU A 25 -4.93 -11.55 4.95
N MET A 26 -5.92 -10.85 4.41
CA MET A 26 -6.13 -9.42 4.60
C MET A 26 -6.39 -9.06 6.05
N ILE A 27 -7.29 -9.78 6.72
CA ILE A 27 -7.56 -9.56 8.15
C ILE A 27 -6.27 -9.73 8.95
N GLY A 28 -5.50 -10.81 8.73
CA GLY A 28 -4.21 -10.99 9.42
C GLY A 28 -3.14 -9.92 9.11
N LEU A 29 -3.21 -9.31 7.92
CA LEU A 29 -2.30 -8.23 7.50
C LEU A 29 -2.67 -6.87 8.07
N LEU A 30 -3.91 -6.67 8.53
CA LEU A 30 -4.41 -5.37 9.00
C LEU A 30 -4.82 -5.37 10.48
N GLU A 31 -5.17 -6.54 11.02
CA GLU A 31 -5.65 -6.70 12.39
C GLU A 31 -4.57 -6.30 13.40
N ASN A 32 -4.97 -5.49 14.37
CA ASN A 32 -4.11 -4.92 15.41
C ASN A 32 -2.90 -4.14 14.88
N ARG A 33 -3.01 -3.54 13.69
CA ARG A 33 -1.97 -2.70 13.09
C ARG A 33 -2.42 -1.27 12.90
N ILE A 34 -1.45 -0.36 12.96
CA ILE A 34 -1.59 1.02 12.54
C ILE A 34 -1.61 1.03 11.01
N LEU A 35 -2.67 1.61 10.44
CA LEU A 35 -2.81 1.78 9.00
C LEU A 35 -2.34 3.17 8.59
N LEU A 36 -1.38 3.23 7.67
CA LEU A 36 -1.08 4.45 6.93
C LEU A 36 -1.79 4.38 5.58
N LEU A 37 -2.67 5.34 5.33
CA LEU A 37 -3.32 5.51 4.04
C LEU A 37 -2.58 6.61 3.28
N PHE A 38 -2.08 6.27 2.09
CA PHE A 38 -1.42 7.22 1.22
C PHE A 38 -2.24 7.40 -0.05
N PHE A 39 -2.93 8.54 -0.14
CA PHE A 39 -3.70 8.95 -1.31
C PHE A 39 -2.79 9.76 -2.23
N ALA A 40 -2.56 9.28 -3.45
CA ALA A 40 -1.69 9.96 -4.40
C ALA A 40 -2.03 9.62 -5.85
N SER A 41 -1.47 10.40 -6.76
CA SER A 41 -1.52 10.19 -8.20
C SER A 41 -0.14 10.39 -8.81
N ALA A 42 0.14 9.69 -9.90
CA ALA A 42 1.32 9.83 -10.72
C ALA A 42 1.53 11.24 -11.26
N GLU A 43 0.46 12.02 -11.50
CA GLU A 43 0.57 13.38 -12.04
C GLU A 43 0.76 14.45 -10.95
N CYS A 44 0.71 14.05 -9.67
CA CYS A 44 0.89 14.94 -8.54
C CYS A 44 2.38 15.09 -8.20
N ARG A 45 2.99 16.23 -8.58
CA ARG A 45 4.40 16.52 -8.29
C ARG A 45 4.77 16.41 -6.81
N LYS A 46 3.92 16.92 -5.91
CA LYS A 46 4.14 16.81 -4.45
C LYS A 46 4.17 15.35 -3.99
N CYS A 47 3.35 14.51 -4.61
CA CYS A 47 3.28 13.09 -4.32
C CYS A 47 4.56 12.40 -4.80
N GLN A 48 5.02 12.70 -6.02
CA GLN A 48 6.29 12.20 -6.56
C GLN A 48 7.48 12.57 -5.66
N GLU A 49 7.55 13.82 -5.18
CA GLU A 49 8.60 14.28 -4.27
C GLU A 49 8.53 13.61 -2.89
N PHE A 50 7.34 13.20 -2.44
CA PHE A 50 7.12 12.56 -1.15
C PHE A 50 7.35 11.05 -1.14
N VAL A 51 7.09 10.34 -2.25
CA VAL A 51 7.23 8.87 -2.34
C VAL A 51 8.60 8.37 -1.87
N PRO A 52 9.75 8.98 -2.25
CA PRO A 52 11.06 8.57 -1.76
C PRO A 52 11.19 8.67 -0.24
N VAL A 53 10.65 9.74 0.36
CA VAL A 53 10.66 9.98 1.81
C VAL A 53 9.81 8.93 2.52
N LEU A 54 8.61 8.66 2.00
CA LEU A 54 7.70 7.65 2.54
C LEU A 54 8.32 6.25 2.47
N ASN A 55 9.03 5.93 1.39
CA ASN A 55 9.72 4.66 1.22
C ASN A 55 10.87 4.47 2.22
N ASP A 56 11.71 5.49 2.43
CA ASP A 56 12.80 5.42 3.43
C ASP A 56 12.21 5.23 4.84
N PHE A 57 11.17 5.99 5.17
CA PHE A 57 10.43 5.83 6.42
C PHE A 57 9.89 4.40 6.58
N PHE A 58 9.16 3.90 5.58
CA PHE A 58 8.56 2.57 5.64
C PHE A 58 9.60 1.44 5.70
N LYS A 59 10.74 1.58 5.00
CA LYS A 59 11.87 0.63 5.08
C LYS A 59 12.38 0.52 6.50
N ARG A 60 12.64 1.64 7.17
CA ARG A 60 13.10 1.66 8.57
C ARG A 60 12.08 1.05 9.52
N LEU A 61 10.79 1.31 9.29
CA LEU A 61 9.73 0.72 10.11
C LEU A 61 9.61 -0.80 9.95
N LYS A 62 10.00 -1.35 8.81
CA LYS A 62 9.97 -2.79 8.51
C LYS A 62 11.23 -3.53 8.89
N ASP A 63 12.28 -2.81 9.26
CA ASP A 63 13.58 -3.36 9.62
C ASP A 63 13.61 -3.68 11.13
N PRO A 64 13.77 -4.96 11.53
CA PRO A 64 13.89 -5.36 12.93
C PRO A 64 15.06 -4.68 13.67
N ALA A 65 16.06 -4.15 12.96
CA ALA A 65 17.16 -3.41 13.56
C ALA A 65 16.72 -2.05 14.14
N TYR A 66 15.59 -1.51 13.67
CA TYR A 66 15.08 -0.20 14.09
C TYR A 66 13.81 -0.30 14.93
N ILE A 67 13.02 -1.38 14.79
CA ILE A 67 11.75 -1.57 15.50
C ILE A 67 11.63 -3.00 16.03
N GLU A 68 11.27 -3.14 17.31
CA GLU A 68 11.07 -4.43 17.99
C GLU A 68 9.90 -5.24 17.38
N TYR A 69 8.87 -4.56 16.88
CA TYR A 69 7.68 -5.17 16.25
C TYR A 69 7.34 -4.58 14.87
N PRO A 70 8.09 -4.92 13.80
CA PRO A 70 7.89 -4.38 12.44
C PRO A 70 6.55 -4.76 11.79
N LYS A 71 5.81 -5.68 12.44
CA LYS A 71 4.47 -6.11 12.04
C LYS A 71 3.36 -5.15 12.48
N LEU A 72 3.63 -4.15 13.33
CA LEU A 72 2.58 -3.26 13.86
C LEU A 72 1.97 -2.30 12.83
N LEU A 73 2.47 -2.26 11.60
CA LEU A 73 2.15 -1.19 10.67
C LEU A 73 1.96 -1.70 9.24
N ALA A 74 0.95 -1.18 8.56
CA ALA A 74 0.65 -1.46 7.17
C ALA A 74 0.48 -0.14 6.40
N LEU A 75 1.20 0.00 5.29
CA LEU A 75 1.06 1.11 4.36
C LEU A 75 0.18 0.66 3.20
N ILE A 76 -0.90 1.39 2.99
CA ILE A 76 -1.88 1.15 1.93
C ILE A 76 -1.85 2.35 0.98
N TYR A 77 -1.46 2.11 -0.26
CA TYR A 77 -1.52 3.08 -1.34
C TYR A 77 -2.91 3.05 -1.98
N ILE A 78 -3.54 4.22 -2.05
CA ILE A 78 -4.84 4.44 -2.69
C ILE A 78 -4.60 5.40 -3.85
N SER A 79 -4.59 4.83 -5.07
CA SER A 79 -4.35 5.62 -6.28
C SER A 79 -5.57 6.48 -6.63
N LEU A 80 -5.33 7.76 -6.90
CA LEU A 80 -6.27 8.72 -7.47
C LEU A 80 -6.09 8.87 -9.00
N ASP A 81 -5.32 7.97 -9.61
CA ASP A 81 -5.01 8.01 -11.04
C ASP A 81 -6.20 7.64 -11.93
N GLN A 82 -6.15 8.12 -13.17
CA GLN A 82 -7.20 7.86 -14.17
C GLN A 82 -6.89 6.65 -15.06
N SER A 83 -5.69 6.08 -14.97
CA SER A 83 -5.34 4.83 -15.65
C SER A 83 -4.50 3.89 -14.80
N GLU A 84 -4.56 2.60 -15.11
CA GLU A 84 -3.75 1.56 -14.45
C GLU A 84 -2.26 1.79 -14.70
N GLU A 85 -1.85 2.25 -15.90
CA GLU A 85 -0.44 2.54 -16.17
C GLU A 85 0.08 3.68 -15.29
N GLN A 86 -0.76 4.68 -15.00
CA GLN A 86 -0.41 5.75 -14.07
C GLN A 86 -0.19 5.20 -12.65
N GLN A 87 -1.10 4.36 -12.17
CA GLN A 87 -0.96 3.69 -10.88
C GLN A 87 0.32 2.85 -10.80
N GLU A 88 0.62 2.09 -11.85
CA GLU A 88 1.80 1.23 -11.94
C GLU A 88 3.12 2.03 -11.86
N ARG A 89 3.18 3.24 -12.45
CA ARG A 89 4.35 4.12 -12.35
C ARG A 89 4.68 4.50 -10.91
N VAL A 90 3.66 4.75 -10.08
CA VAL A 90 3.87 5.05 -8.65
C VAL A 90 4.30 3.78 -7.90
N LEU A 91 3.62 2.66 -8.16
CA LEU A 91 3.92 1.38 -7.50
C LEU A 91 5.36 0.90 -7.74
N LYS A 92 5.90 1.10 -8.94
CA LYS A 92 7.31 0.78 -9.29
C LYS A 92 8.32 1.49 -8.40
N GLU A 93 7.99 2.70 -7.94
CA GLU A 93 8.84 3.47 -7.03
C GLU A 93 8.64 3.05 -5.58
N MET A 94 7.50 2.44 -5.22
CA MET A 94 7.15 2.09 -3.85
C MET A 94 7.82 0.80 -3.35
N HIS A 95 7.97 0.68 -2.04
CA HIS A 95 8.51 -0.52 -1.41
C HIS A 95 7.63 -1.76 -1.69
N LYS A 96 8.25 -2.91 -1.91
CA LYS A 96 7.55 -4.15 -2.32
C LYS A 96 6.51 -4.72 -1.34
N LYS A 97 6.58 -4.33 -0.07
CA LYS A 97 5.63 -4.73 1.00
C LYS A 97 4.49 -3.72 1.22
N VAL A 98 4.35 -2.73 0.34
CA VAL A 98 3.22 -1.81 0.34
C VAL A 98 2.00 -2.56 -0.19
N LEU A 99 0.85 -2.35 0.44
CA LEU A 99 -0.43 -2.85 -0.05
C LEU A 99 -1.08 -1.78 -0.91
N PHE A 100 -1.89 -2.15 -1.90
CA PHE A 100 -2.65 -1.19 -2.70
C PHE A 100 -4.00 -1.76 -3.14
N LEU A 101 -4.96 -0.86 -3.42
CA LEU A 101 -6.23 -1.26 -4.05
C LEU A 101 -6.03 -1.41 -5.56
N ALA A 102 -6.54 -2.50 -6.12
CA ALA A 102 -6.58 -2.69 -7.56
C ALA A 102 -7.24 -1.50 -8.28
N PHE A 103 -6.81 -1.21 -9.51
CA PHE A 103 -7.31 -0.04 -10.24
C PHE A 103 -8.84 -0.05 -10.38
N GLU A 104 -9.44 -1.22 -10.55
CA GLU A 104 -10.89 -1.36 -10.75
C GLU A 104 -11.70 -1.26 -9.43
N ASP A 105 -11.05 -1.15 -8.28
CA ASP A 105 -11.72 -1.15 -6.98
C ASP A 105 -12.62 0.10 -6.81
N PRO A 106 -13.90 -0.07 -6.40
CA PRO A 106 -14.85 1.03 -6.29
C PRO A 106 -14.49 2.05 -5.20
N TYR A 107 -13.66 1.73 -4.20
CA TYR A 107 -13.24 2.66 -3.15
C TYR A 107 -12.20 3.68 -3.60
N ARG A 108 -11.74 3.60 -4.85
CA ARG A 108 -10.92 4.65 -5.46
C ARG A 108 -11.73 5.90 -5.87
N ARG A 109 -13.07 5.87 -5.81
CA ARG A 109 -13.97 6.95 -6.24
C ARG A 109 -14.71 7.61 -5.09
#